data_AF-A0A645A9S3-F1
#
_entry.id   AF-A0A645A9S3-F1
#
_cell.length_a   1.000
_cell.length_b   1.000
_cell.length_c   1.000
_cell.angle_alpha   90.00
_cell.angle_beta   90.00
_cell.angle_gamma   90.00
#
_symmetry.space_group_name_H-M   'P 1'
#
loop_
_entity.id
_entity.type
_entity.pdbx_description
1 polymer ?
#
loop_
_entity_poly.entity_id
_entity_poly.type
_entity_poly.pdbx_seq_one_letter_code
_entity_poly.pdbx_strand_id
1 'polypeptide(L)'
;MKATYIYDTKEIMNRAWEIKRANKENTLITLSVSLKMAWAEAKKAMKEVEVAEAEVEEEPNVALSFNGANLMINVNTGVISGETYPVAKYLKRKGCEYNAQYKVWTTDDAEYFVEKYAA
;
A
#
# COMPACT_ATOMS: atom_id res chain seq x y z
N MET A 1 -12.14 -1.47 -6.92
CA MET A 1 -13.00 -0.26 -6.88
C MET A 1 -12.07 0.95 -7.00
N LYS A 2 -12.37 1.96 -7.82
CA LYS A 2 -11.54 3.18 -7.86
C LYS A 2 -11.77 3.96 -6.55
N ALA A 3 -10.72 4.11 -5.74
CA ALA A 3 -10.76 5.01 -4.60
C ALA A 3 -11.08 6.42 -5.10
N THR A 4 -12.23 6.96 -4.68
CA THR A 4 -12.60 8.34 -4.99
C THR A 4 -12.03 9.18 -3.88
N TYR A 5 -10.82 9.70 -4.08
CA TYR A 5 -10.17 10.56 -3.09
C TYR A 5 -10.97 11.86 -2.96
N ILE A 6 -11.60 12.04 -1.80
CA ILE A 6 -12.33 13.26 -1.46
C ILE A 6 -11.30 14.25 -0.93
N TYR A 7 -10.92 15.21 -1.76
CA TYR A 7 -10.06 16.32 -1.34
C TYR A 7 -10.85 17.31 -0.48
N ASP A 8 -10.31 17.75 0.66
CA ASP A 8 -10.91 18.84 1.43
C ASP A 8 -10.66 20.18 0.72
N THR A 9 -11.66 20.59 -0.05
CA THR A 9 -11.64 21.86 -0.79
C THR A 9 -11.48 23.10 0.10
N LYS A 10 -11.92 23.05 1.37
CA LYS A 10 -11.80 24.17 2.32
C LYS A 10 -10.34 24.32 2.75
N GLU A 11 -9.67 23.21 3.04
CA GLU A 11 -8.26 23.19 3.40
C GLU A 11 -7.38 23.69 2.25
N ILE A 12 -7.64 23.22 1.03
CA ILE A 12 -6.93 23.68 -0.17
C ILE A 12 -7.10 25.20 -0.38
N MET A 13 -8.31 25.72 -0.17
CA MET A 13 -8.58 27.16 -0.31
C MET A 13 -7.85 27.98 0.76
N ASN A 14 -7.84 27.52 2.02
CA ASN A 14 -7.09 28.16 3.09
C ASN A 14 -5.59 28.20 2.77
N ARG A 15 -5.05 27.08 2.28
CA ARG A 15 -3.65 26.98 1.88
C ARG A 15 -3.30 27.91 0.72
N ALA A 16 -4.17 28.02 -0.28
CA ALA A 16 -3.99 28.98 -1.37
C ALA A 16 -3.93 30.43 -0.87
N TRP A 17 -4.75 30.79 0.12
CA TRP A 17 -4.71 32.12 0.75
C TRP A 17 -3.45 32.37 1.57
N GLU A 18 -2.89 31.35 2.20
CA GLU A 18 -1.59 31.44 2.89
C GLU A 18 -0.45 31.69 1.89
N ILE A 19 -0.40 30.93 0.80
CA ILE A 19 0.61 31.09 -0.26
C ILE A 19 0.55 32.50 -0.83
N LYS A 20 -0.65 33.03 -1.09
CA LYS A 20 -0.83 34.39 -1.61
C LYS A 20 -0.38 35.45 -0.61
N ARG A 21 -0.63 35.23 0.70
CA ARG A 21 -0.20 36.14 1.77
C ARG A 21 1.32 36.11 1.98
N ALA A 22 1.94 34.93 1.93
CA ALA A 22 3.39 34.77 2.02
C ALA A 22 4.11 35.44 0.84
N ASN A 23 3.48 35.46 -0.34
CA ASN A 23 4.02 36.06 -1.56
C ASN A 23 3.31 37.37 -1.94
N LYS A 24 2.89 38.16 -0.95
CA LYS A 24 2.07 39.36 -1.17
C LYS A 24 2.74 40.40 -2.08
N GLU A 25 4.07 40.49 -2.03
CA GLU A 25 4.87 41.43 -2.82
C GLU A 25 5.14 40.94 -4.26
N ASN A 26 4.92 39.65 -4.52
CA ASN A 26 5.10 39.08 -5.85
C ASN A 26 3.78 39.16 -6.65
N THR A 27 3.71 40.11 -7.57
CA THR A 27 2.55 40.33 -8.44
C THR A 27 2.30 39.18 -9.42
N LEU A 28 3.30 38.34 -9.70
CA LEU A 28 3.17 37.17 -10.57
C LEU A 28 2.43 36.01 -9.89
N ILE A 29 2.43 35.96 -8.55
CA ILE A 29 1.71 34.94 -7.79
C ILE A 29 0.28 35.43 -7.59
N THR A 30 -0.60 35.13 -8.53
CA THR A 30 -2.04 35.42 -8.40
C THR A 30 -2.73 34.39 -7.52
N LEU A 31 -4.00 34.64 -7.16
CA LEU A 31 -4.80 33.67 -6.42
C LEU A 31 -4.93 32.34 -7.20
N SER A 32 -5.09 32.39 -8.52
CA SER A 32 -5.19 31.20 -9.36
C SER A 32 -3.90 30.39 -9.39
N VAL A 33 -2.73 31.06 -9.38
CA VAL A 33 -1.42 30.39 -9.24
C VAL A 33 -1.29 29.75 -7.86
N SER A 34 -1.68 30.48 -6.81
CA SER A 34 -1.64 29.99 -5.43
C SER A 34 -2.54 28.76 -5.24
N LEU A 35 -3.71 28.75 -5.90
CA LEU A 35 -4.62 27.61 -5.90
C LEU A 35 -4.00 26.38 -6.57
N LYS A 36 -3.33 26.57 -7.72
CA LYS A 36 -2.62 25.48 -8.42
C LYS A 36 -1.52 24.88 -7.55
N MET A 37 -0.79 25.72 -6.81
CA MET A 37 0.26 25.27 -5.88
C MET A 37 -0.34 24.49 -4.71
N ALA A 38 -1.40 24.99 -4.07
CA ALA A 38 -2.08 24.29 -2.98
C ALA A 38 -2.66 22.93 -3.44
N TRP A 39 -3.23 22.86 -4.64
CA TRP A 39 -3.68 21.60 -5.24
C TRP A 39 -2.54 20.63 -5.52
N ALA A 40 -1.37 21.12 -5.93
CA ALA A 40 -0.19 20.28 -6.15
C ALA A 40 0.37 19.75 -4.81
N GLU A 41 0.40 20.58 -3.76
CA GLU A 41 0.77 20.17 -2.41
C GLU A 41 -0.18 19.09 -1.87
N ALA A 42 -1.49 19.28 -1.99
CA ALA A 42 -2.48 18.29 -1.55
C ALA A 42 -2.35 16.94 -2.28
N LYS A 43 -2.06 16.97 -3.59
CA LYS A 43 -1.78 15.75 -4.37
C LYS A 43 -0.48 15.07 -3.95
N LYS A 44 0.55 15.85 -3.61
CA LYS A 44 1.84 15.34 -3.16
C LYS A 44 1.75 14.73 -1.77
N ALA A 45 1.03 15.38 -0.85
CA ALA A 45 0.75 14.85 0.48
C ALA A 45 -0.02 13.52 0.41
N MET A 46 -1.03 13.42 -0.45
CA MET A 46 -1.73 12.15 -0.72
C MET A 46 -0.77 11.06 -1.25
N LYS A 47 0.13 11.42 -2.17
CA LYS A 47 1.12 10.47 -2.70
C LYS A 47 2.16 10.07 -1.64
N GLU A 48 2.54 10.98 -0.75
CA GLU A 48 3.44 10.69 0.36
C GLU A 48 2.75 9.84 1.44
N VAL A 49 1.44 9.98 1.65
CA VAL A 49 0.65 9.05 2.47
C VAL A 49 0.59 7.67 1.79
N GLU A 50 0.38 7.61 0.46
CA GLU A 50 0.39 6.35 -0.29
C GLU A 50 1.77 5.65 -0.24
N VAL A 51 2.87 6.42 -0.23
CA VAL A 51 4.22 5.88 -0.07
C VAL A 51 4.52 5.53 1.39
N ALA A 52 4.07 6.32 2.36
CA ALA A 52 4.23 6.02 3.78
C ALA A 52 3.42 4.79 4.19
N GLU A 53 2.21 4.60 3.67
CA GLU A 53 1.43 3.36 3.83
C GLU A 53 2.07 2.16 3.10
N ALA A 54 2.90 2.40 2.07
CA ALA A 54 3.71 1.37 1.43
C ALA A 54 5.07 1.11 2.14
N GLU A 55 5.49 2.00 3.03
CA GLU A 55 6.74 1.89 3.82
C GLU A 55 6.49 1.52 5.29
N VAL A 56 5.24 1.33 5.71
CA VAL A 56 4.90 0.80 7.03
C VAL A 56 4.81 -0.72 6.94
N GLU A 57 5.72 -1.35 7.69
CA GLU A 57 5.98 -2.78 7.83
C GLU A 57 6.93 -3.33 6.75
N GLU A 58 8.21 -3.44 7.12
CA GLU A 58 8.99 -4.64 6.82
C GLU A 58 8.19 -5.84 7.34
N GLU A 59 7.14 -6.20 6.59
CA GLU A 59 6.43 -7.45 6.78
C GLU A 59 7.51 -8.53 6.74
N PRO A 60 7.64 -9.39 7.76
CA PRO A 60 8.60 -10.49 7.76
C PRO A 60 8.17 -11.49 6.69
N ASN A 61 8.49 -11.15 5.44
CA ASN A 61 8.17 -11.90 4.25
C ASN A 61 9.31 -12.89 4.06
N VAL A 62 9.05 -14.14 4.39
CA VAL A 62 10.00 -15.23 4.25
C VAL A 62 9.76 -15.90 2.91
N ALA A 63 10.83 -16.02 2.11
CA ALA A 63 10.81 -16.80 0.89
C ALA A 63 10.74 -18.30 1.24
N LEU A 64 9.75 -18.99 0.67
CA LEU A 64 9.60 -20.43 0.81
C LEU A 64 9.87 -21.11 -0.52
N SER A 65 10.60 -22.22 -0.50
CA SER A 65 10.71 -23.13 -1.63
C SER A 65 9.91 -24.40 -1.34
N PHE A 66 8.80 -24.57 -2.05
CA PHE A 66 7.94 -25.73 -1.85
C PHE A 66 7.61 -26.42 -3.18
N ASN A 67 8.03 -27.68 -3.32
CA ASN A 67 7.87 -28.48 -4.54
C ASN A 67 8.39 -27.77 -5.81
N GLY A 68 9.47 -27.01 -5.68
CA GLY A 68 10.06 -26.23 -6.78
C GLY A 68 9.30 -24.96 -7.15
N ALA A 69 8.21 -24.63 -6.43
CA ALA A 69 7.52 -23.35 -6.55
C ALA A 69 8.09 -22.36 -5.53
N ASN A 70 8.27 -21.11 -5.96
CA ASN A 70 8.72 -20.03 -5.10
C ASN A 70 7.52 -19.28 -4.53
N LEU A 71 7.41 -19.27 -3.20
CA LEU A 71 6.34 -18.62 -2.46
C LEU A 71 6.94 -17.58 -1.53
N MET A 72 6.11 -16.63 -1.10
CA MET A 72 6.42 -15.75 0.01
C MET A 72 5.31 -15.87 1.04
N ILE A 73 5.71 -16.00 2.31
CA ILE A 73 4.77 -15.95 3.43
C ILE A 73 5.09 -14.75 4.32
N ASN A 74 4.08 -13.96 4.62
CA ASN A 74 4.15 -12.97 5.68
C ASN A 74 3.89 -13.67 7.02
N VAL A 75 4.86 -13.63 7.93
CA VAL A 75 4.74 -14.32 9.23
C VAL A 75 3.69 -13.69 10.15
N ASN A 76 3.49 -12.38 10.07
CA ASN A 76 2.54 -11.66 10.93
C ASN A 76 1.09 -11.84 10.46
N THR A 77 0.86 -11.81 9.15
CA THR A 77 -0.50 -11.87 8.58
C THR A 77 -0.88 -13.27 8.09
N GLY A 78 0.08 -14.19 7.99
CA GLY A 78 -0.12 -15.52 7.44
C GLY A 78 -0.46 -15.53 5.95
N VAL A 79 -0.25 -14.43 5.25
CA VAL A 79 -0.54 -14.30 3.82
C VAL A 79 0.54 -15.02 3.01
N ILE A 80 0.11 -15.95 2.17
CA ILE A 80 0.96 -16.69 1.24
C ILE A 80 0.69 -16.18 -0.19
N SER A 81 1.75 -15.74 -0.87
CA SER A 81 1.73 -15.21 -2.22
C SER A 81 2.84 -15.83 -3.10
N GLY A 82 2.85 -15.54 -4.40
CA GLY A 82 3.81 -16.09 -5.37
C GLY A 82 3.22 -17.19 -6.25
N GLU A 83 4.02 -18.21 -6.58
CA GLU A 83 3.63 -19.33 -7.45
C GLU A 83 2.73 -20.34 -6.73
N THR A 84 1.54 -19.90 -6.32
CA THR A 84 0.64 -20.71 -5.49
C THR A 84 -0.18 -21.73 -6.27
N TYR A 85 -0.27 -21.63 -7.60
CA TYR A 85 -1.08 -22.53 -8.43
C TYR A 85 -0.64 -24.01 -8.37
N PRO A 86 0.65 -24.35 -8.51
CA PRO A 86 1.13 -25.74 -8.42
C PRO A 86 0.92 -26.36 -7.03
N VAL A 87 0.82 -25.52 -6.00
CA VAL A 87 0.80 -25.93 -4.58
C VAL A 87 -0.56 -25.71 -3.92
N ALA A 88 -1.54 -25.14 -4.64
CA ALA A 88 -2.88 -24.81 -4.16
C ALA A 88 -3.60 -25.99 -3.50
N LYS A 89 -3.48 -27.19 -4.09
CA LYS A 89 -4.09 -28.41 -3.54
C LYS A 89 -3.48 -28.79 -2.18
N TYR A 90 -2.21 -28.50 -1.96
CA TYR A 90 -1.53 -28.75 -0.69
C TYR A 90 -1.89 -27.69 0.34
N LEU A 91 -1.87 -26.41 -0.04
CA LEU A 91 -2.30 -25.29 0.81
C LEU A 91 -3.72 -25.54 1.35
N LYS A 92 -4.65 -25.91 0.47
CA LYS A 92 -6.03 -26.28 0.87
C LYS A 92 -6.09 -27.48 1.81
N ARG A 93 -5.21 -28.47 1.65
CA ARG A 93 -5.12 -29.63 2.57
C ARG A 93 -4.56 -29.27 3.94
N LYS A 94 -3.75 -28.22 4.01
CA LYS A 94 -3.19 -27.66 5.25
C LYS A 94 -4.12 -26.67 5.95
N GLY A 95 -5.31 -26.46 5.41
CA GLY A 95 -6.29 -25.55 5.99
C GLY A 95 -6.09 -24.10 5.58
N CYS A 96 -5.20 -23.80 4.63
CA CYS A 96 -5.08 -22.44 4.12
C CYS A 96 -6.33 -22.07 3.31
N GLU A 97 -6.79 -20.83 3.47
CA GLU A 97 -7.94 -20.30 2.77
C GLU A 97 -7.52 -19.43 1.59
N TYR A 98 -8.28 -19.46 0.50
CA TYR A 98 -7.97 -18.64 -0.67
C TYR A 98 -8.86 -17.40 -0.71
N ASN A 99 -8.23 -16.23 -0.68
CA ASN A 99 -8.91 -14.95 -0.82
C ASN A 99 -8.98 -14.56 -2.29
N ALA A 100 -10.16 -14.72 -2.89
CA ALA A 100 -10.39 -14.44 -4.32
C ALA A 100 -10.28 -12.95 -4.69
N GLN A 101 -10.52 -12.04 -3.73
CA GLN A 101 -10.46 -10.59 -3.97
C GLN A 101 -9.01 -10.12 -4.18
N TYR A 102 -8.10 -10.65 -3.37
CA TYR A 102 -6.67 -10.28 -3.41
C TYR A 102 -5.80 -11.31 -4.14
N LYS A 103 -6.37 -12.46 -4.54
CA LYS A 103 -5.68 -13.58 -5.19
C LYS A 103 -4.52 -14.15 -4.37
N VAL A 104 -4.69 -14.21 -3.06
CA VAL A 104 -3.69 -14.72 -2.11
C VAL A 104 -4.26 -15.86 -1.28
N TRP A 105 -3.38 -16.64 -0.66
CA TRP A 105 -3.75 -17.63 0.34
C TRP A 105 -3.48 -17.08 1.75
N THR A 106 -4.22 -17.53 2.75
CA THR A 106 -4.04 -17.14 4.16
C THR A 106 -3.96 -18.38 5.02
N THR A 107 -3.17 -18.33 6.09
CA THR A 107 -3.02 -19.42 7.06
C THR A 107 -2.85 -18.86 8.47
N ASP A 108 -3.39 -19.54 9.47
CA ASP A 108 -3.21 -19.16 10.89
C ASP A 108 -1.91 -19.70 11.50
N ASP A 109 -1.18 -20.51 10.74
CA ASP A 109 0.00 -21.26 11.16
C ASP A 109 1.20 -20.92 10.25
N ALA A 110 1.55 -19.63 10.22
CA ALA A 110 2.61 -19.13 9.34
C ALA A 110 3.99 -19.66 9.73
N GLU A 111 4.23 -19.83 11.04
CA GLU A 111 5.48 -20.34 11.61
C GLU A 111 5.80 -21.75 11.10
N TYR A 112 4.81 -22.66 11.04
CA TYR A 112 5.00 -24.00 10.49
C TYR A 112 5.54 -23.99 9.05
N PHE A 113 5.08 -23.07 8.20
CA PHE A 113 5.55 -22.98 6.83
C PHE A 113 6.97 -22.44 6.74
N VAL A 114 7.31 -21.46 7.56
CA VAL A 114 8.66 -20.91 7.66
C VAL A 114 9.64 -21.98 8.15
N GLU A 115 9.37 -22.64 9.27
CA GLU A 115 10.28 -23.64 9.83
C GLU A 115 10.57 -24.79 8.86
N LYS A 116 9.59 -25.15 8.02
CA LYS A 116 9.66 -26.33 7.16
C LYS A 116 10.14 -26.05 5.75
N TYR A 117 9.92 -24.84 5.24
CA TYR A 117 10.09 -24.52 3.83
C TYR A 117 10.83 -23.20 3.57
N ALA A 118 11.28 -22.48 4.61
CA ALA A 118 12.18 -21.34 4.42
C ALA A 118 13.43 -21.81 3.67
N ALA A 119 13.75 -21.08 2.60
CA ALA A 119 14.89 -21.35 1.73
C ALA A 119 16.15 -20.61 2.22
#